data_AF-A0AAT9HW36-F1
#
_entry.id   AF-A0AAT9HW36-F1
#
_cell.length_a   1.000
_cell.length_b   1.000
_cell.length_c   1.000
_cell.angle_alpha   90.00
_cell.angle_beta   90.00
_cell.angle_gamma   90.00
#
_symmetry.space_group_name_H-M   'P 1'
#
loop_
_entity.id
_entity.type
_entity.pdbx_description
1 polymer ?
#
loop_
_entity_poly.entity_id
_entity_poly.type
_entity_poly.pdbx_seq_one_letter_code
_entity_poly.pdbx_strand_id
1 'polypeptide(L)'
;MWVAPSFHATSRRGDDRAGSWGYPCVPRPADADGLDVRNPPAAAAGGSEPGGHADPHRTTRPPAVREELLRLDDAGRPAVPRPDDEGGAPLRCCLRRSRPGERVALVSYAPLRRWAARTGADPGAYDEQGPVFLHAGECAGPQSTDLPFTNAHRALRRYSAGGRILGGRLVGAPEDFAPALTEAFADPEVALVHVRAVEYGCFLYEVRRD
;
A
#
# COMPACT_ATOMS: atom_id res chain seq x y z
N MET A 1 33.67 -34.53 -17.58
CA MET A 1 32.67 -34.91 -18.59
C MET A 1 31.56 -35.69 -17.90
N TRP A 2 30.50 -35.01 -17.50
CA TRP A 2 29.33 -35.61 -16.86
C TRP A 2 28.10 -35.15 -17.64
N VAL A 3 27.37 -36.12 -18.18
CA VAL A 3 26.19 -35.96 -19.03
C VAL A 3 24.96 -35.92 -18.13
N ALA A 4 24.14 -34.87 -18.22
CA ALA A 4 22.82 -34.82 -17.59
C ALA A 4 21.77 -35.48 -18.50
N PRO A 5 20.80 -36.23 -17.96
CA PRO A 5 19.76 -36.85 -18.79
C PRO A 5 18.71 -35.82 -19.23
N SER A 6 18.37 -35.88 -20.52
CA SER A 6 17.31 -35.11 -21.15
C SER A 6 15.94 -35.65 -20.71
N PHE A 7 15.08 -34.78 -20.19
CA PHE A 7 13.65 -35.08 -20.03
C PHE A 7 12.85 -34.42 -21.15
N HIS A 8 12.16 -35.25 -21.93
CA HIS A 8 11.14 -34.85 -22.90
C HIS A 8 9.89 -34.35 -22.16
N ALA A 9 9.53 -33.08 -22.35
CA ALA A 9 8.23 -32.56 -21.95
C ALA A 9 7.21 -32.85 -23.08
N THR A 10 6.27 -33.76 -22.82
CA THR A 10 5.12 -33.98 -23.69
C THR A 10 4.09 -32.87 -23.44
N SER A 11 3.74 -32.13 -24.49
CA SER A 11 2.69 -31.11 -24.44
C SER A 11 1.32 -31.77 -24.28
N ARG A 12 0.54 -31.38 -23.28
CA ARG A 12 -0.91 -31.57 -23.28
C ARG A 12 -1.60 -30.22 -23.34
N ARG A 13 -2.41 -30.04 -24.38
CA ARG A 13 -3.45 -29.01 -24.50
C ARG A 13 -4.60 -29.35 -23.55
N GLY A 14 -5.26 -28.30 -23.06
CA GLY A 14 -6.45 -28.31 -22.22
C GLY A 14 -6.30 -27.20 -21.19
N ASP A 15 -7.25 -26.32 -20.93
CA ASP A 15 -8.61 -26.12 -21.37
C ASP A 15 -8.93 -24.67 -20.94
N ASP A 16 -9.58 -23.87 -21.79
CA ASP A 16 -9.91 -22.47 -21.49
C ASP A 16 -10.97 -22.42 -20.37
N ARG A 17 -10.57 -22.04 -19.16
CA ARG A 17 -11.51 -21.65 -18.10
C ARG A 17 -11.12 -20.30 -17.50
N ALA A 18 -12.09 -19.39 -17.56
CA ALA A 18 -12.07 -18.06 -17.00
C ALA A 18 -11.58 -18.08 -15.54
N GLY A 19 -10.45 -17.43 -15.29
CA GLY A 19 -9.92 -17.22 -13.95
C GLY A 19 -10.72 -16.12 -13.24
N SER A 20 -11.67 -16.53 -12.41
CA SER A 20 -12.07 -15.72 -11.25
C SER A 20 -10.89 -15.69 -10.29
N TRP A 21 -10.62 -14.53 -9.67
CA TRP A 21 -9.73 -14.47 -8.50
C TRP A 21 -10.46 -15.08 -7.31
N GLY A 22 -10.69 -16.39 -7.35
CA GLY A 22 -11.16 -17.14 -6.20
C GLY A 22 -10.03 -17.19 -5.18
N TYR A 23 -10.01 -16.26 -4.24
CA TYR A 23 -9.21 -16.43 -3.04
C TYR A 23 -9.82 -17.58 -2.25
N PRO A 24 -9.10 -18.68 -2.00
CA PRO A 24 -9.58 -19.67 -1.05
C PRO A 24 -9.63 -19.01 0.34
N CYS A 25 -10.82 -19.01 0.96
CA CYS A 25 -10.94 -18.77 2.39
C CYS A 25 -10.08 -19.81 3.11
N VAL A 26 -8.91 -19.40 3.60
CA VAL A 26 -8.10 -20.24 4.47
C VAL A 26 -8.82 -20.28 5.82
N PRO A 27 -9.29 -21.45 6.30
CA PRO A 27 -9.87 -21.53 7.63
C PRO A 27 -8.80 -21.14 8.66
N ARG A 28 -9.21 -20.32 9.66
CA ARG A 28 -8.38 -20.05 10.84
C ARG A 28 -7.91 -21.39 11.41
N PRO A 29 -6.61 -21.63 11.62
CA PRO A 29 -6.20 -22.71 12.49
C PRO A 29 -6.82 -22.44 13.87
N ALA A 30 -7.66 -23.38 14.32
CA ALA A 30 -7.82 -23.57 15.75
C ALA A 30 -6.44 -23.95 16.29
N ASP A 31 -6.04 -23.33 17.39
CA ASP A 31 -4.82 -23.62 18.14
C ASP A 31 -3.54 -22.95 17.59
N ALA A 32 -3.44 -21.65 17.88
CA ALA A 32 -2.15 -20.95 17.96
C ALA A 32 -2.06 -20.22 19.31
N ASP A 33 -2.31 -20.96 20.40
CA ASP A 33 -1.87 -20.53 21.73
C ASP A 33 -0.36 -20.71 21.80
N GLY A 34 0.39 -19.62 21.99
CA GLY A 34 1.77 -19.72 22.50
C GLY A 34 2.91 -19.09 21.70
N LEU A 35 2.67 -18.14 20.78
CA LEU A 35 3.73 -17.22 20.34
C LEU A 35 3.58 -15.88 21.07
N ASP A 36 4.37 -15.70 22.12
CA ASP A 36 4.54 -14.45 22.86
C ASP A 36 5.19 -13.38 21.95
N VAL A 37 4.38 -12.77 21.11
CA VAL A 37 4.68 -11.45 20.54
C VAL A 37 4.41 -10.46 21.67
N ARG A 38 5.47 -10.00 22.33
CA ARG A 38 5.39 -9.01 23.42
C ARG A 38 4.59 -7.79 22.97
N ASN A 39 3.32 -7.74 23.34
CA ASN A 39 2.46 -6.58 23.18
C ASN A 39 2.82 -5.53 24.25
N PRO A 40 2.99 -4.25 23.91
CA PRO A 40 3.02 -3.20 24.93
C PRO A 40 1.63 -3.09 25.60
N PRO A 41 1.57 -2.67 26.88
CA PRO A 41 0.32 -2.63 27.62
C PRO A 41 -0.66 -1.62 27.01
N ALA A 42 -1.92 -2.05 26.88
CA ALA A 42 -3.03 -1.24 26.39
C ALA A 42 -3.34 -0.08 27.37
N ALA A 43 -3.36 1.15 26.87
CA ALA A 43 -3.90 2.29 27.61
C ALA A 43 -5.43 2.33 27.45
N ALA A 44 -6.13 2.56 28.56
CA ALA A 44 -7.58 2.50 28.69
C ALA A 44 -8.31 3.61 27.91
N ALA A 45 -9.46 3.26 27.35
CA ALA A 45 -10.36 4.14 26.61
C ALA A 45 -11.20 5.05 27.54
N GLY A 46 -11.27 6.33 27.20
CA GLY A 46 -12.26 7.30 27.68
C GLY A 46 -12.75 8.10 26.48
N GLY A 47 -14.07 8.12 26.25
CA GLY A 47 -14.65 8.37 24.93
C GLY A 47 -14.98 9.82 24.52
N SER A 48 -15.67 9.86 23.37
CA SER A 48 -16.38 10.94 22.65
C SER A 48 -15.68 11.62 21.46
N GLU A 49 -16.37 11.56 20.31
CA GLU A 49 -16.07 11.99 18.92
C GLU A 49 -16.32 13.51 18.64
N PRO A 50 -15.99 14.10 17.45
CA PRO A 50 -15.66 13.48 16.15
C PRO A 50 -14.47 14.06 15.34
N GLY A 51 -14.00 13.25 14.37
CA GLY A 51 -13.48 13.71 13.07
C GLY A 51 -12.08 14.32 13.05
N GLY A 52 -11.05 13.48 12.88
CA GLY A 52 -9.68 13.91 12.64
C GLY A 52 -9.54 14.62 11.29
N HIS A 53 -9.73 15.94 11.29
CA HIS A 53 -9.41 16.79 10.15
C HIS A 53 -7.90 16.70 9.89
N ALA A 54 -7.52 16.53 8.63
CA ALA A 54 -6.12 16.66 8.25
C ALA A 54 -5.63 18.08 8.58
N ASP A 55 -4.48 18.17 9.26
CA ASP A 55 -3.74 19.42 9.45
C ASP A 55 -3.45 20.03 8.06
N PRO A 56 -3.79 21.32 7.81
CA PRO A 56 -3.70 21.97 6.50
C PRO A 56 -2.29 21.99 5.91
N HIS A 57 -1.25 21.62 6.67
CA HIS A 57 0.15 21.53 6.21
C HIS A 57 0.59 20.15 5.69
N ARG A 58 -0.35 19.21 5.51
CA ARG A 58 -0.05 17.81 5.19
C ARG A 58 -0.84 17.34 3.99
N THR A 59 -0.16 17.23 2.85
CA THR A 59 -0.78 16.80 1.61
C THR A 59 -0.56 15.31 1.36
N THR A 60 -1.65 14.59 1.07
CA THR A 60 -1.56 13.24 0.50
C THR A 60 -1.37 13.38 -1.00
N ARG A 61 -0.27 12.87 -1.55
CA ARG A 61 0.03 13.06 -2.97
C ARG A 61 -0.52 11.91 -3.82
N PRO A 62 -1.51 12.10 -4.70
CA PRO A 62 -1.84 11.11 -5.72
C PRO A 62 -0.66 10.97 -6.70
N PRO A 63 -0.44 9.79 -7.31
CA PRO A 63 0.68 9.63 -8.20
C PRO A 63 0.42 10.42 -9.48
N ALA A 64 1.36 11.30 -9.86
CA ALA A 64 1.47 11.87 -11.21
C ALA A 64 1.86 10.80 -12.27
N VAL A 65 1.46 9.54 -12.06
CA VAL A 65 2.13 8.36 -12.62
C VAL A 65 1.14 7.26 -13.01
N ARG A 66 -0.18 7.51 -12.90
CA ARG A 66 -1.18 6.49 -13.21
C ARG A 66 -1.02 5.96 -14.64
N GLU A 67 -0.90 6.86 -15.62
CA GLU A 67 -0.78 6.48 -17.02
C GLU A 67 0.52 5.73 -17.31
N GLU A 68 1.64 6.17 -16.72
CA GLU A 68 2.92 5.47 -16.82
C GLU A 68 2.81 4.04 -16.28
N LEU A 69 2.30 3.87 -15.05
CA LEU A 69 2.16 2.56 -14.40
C LEU A 69 1.18 1.63 -15.13
N LEU A 70 0.20 2.19 -15.85
CA LEU A 70 -0.69 1.39 -16.69
C LEU A 70 -0.01 0.90 -17.96
N ARG A 71 0.91 1.69 -18.54
CA ARG A 71 1.71 1.26 -19.69
C ARG A 71 2.80 0.28 -19.28
N LEU A 72 3.56 0.59 -18.24
CA LEU A 72 4.68 -0.19 -17.73
C LEU A 72 4.89 0.12 -16.24
N ASP A 73 4.63 -0.85 -15.39
CA ASP A 73 4.78 -0.74 -13.94
C ASP A 73 6.26 -0.73 -13.50
N ASP A 74 6.52 -0.56 -12.20
CA ASP A 74 7.89 -0.47 -11.68
C ASP A 74 8.67 -1.81 -11.74
N ALA A 75 7.99 -2.89 -12.11
CA ALA A 75 8.58 -4.19 -12.41
C ALA A 75 8.78 -4.42 -13.92
N GLY A 76 8.50 -3.44 -14.77
CA GLY A 76 8.63 -3.56 -16.22
C GLY A 76 7.48 -4.34 -16.88
N ARG A 77 6.29 -4.37 -16.28
CA ARG A 77 5.14 -5.13 -16.80
C ARG A 77 3.98 -4.21 -17.20
N PRO A 78 3.31 -4.44 -18.33
CA PRO A 78 2.09 -3.71 -18.66
C PRO A 78 0.97 -4.08 -17.70
N ALA A 79 0.09 -3.13 -17.39
CA ALA A 79 -1.06 -3.42 -16.56
C ALA A 79 -2.06 -4.31 -17.29
N VAL A 80 -2.72 -5.19 -16.53
CA VAL A 80 -3.82 -6.03 -17.02
C VAL A 80 -5.11 -5.61 -16.32
N PRO A 81 -5.94 -4.75 -16.96
CA PRO A 81 -7.20 -4.32 -16.38
C PRO A 81 -8.20 -5.47 -16.20
N ARG A 82 -8.88 -5.50 -15.06
CA ARG A 82 -9.98 -6.42 -14.76
C ARG A 82 -11.13 -5.65 -14.09
N PRO A 83 -12.39 -6.08 -14.25
CA PRO A 83 -13.45 -5.61 -13.37
C PRO A 83 -13.15 -6.05 -11.94
N ASP A 84 -13.44 -5.18 -10.98
CA ASP A 84 -13.47 -5.50 -9.56
C ASP A 84 -14.92 -5.79 -9.17
N ASP A 85 -15.34 -7.05 -9.30
CA ASP A 85 -16.74 -7.43 -9.13
C ASP A 85 -17.25 -7.22 -7.69
N GLU A 86 -16.37 -7.36 -6.69
CA GLU A 86 -16.70 -7.13 -5.28
C GLU A 86 -16.54 -5.66 -4.87
N GLY A 87 -15.58 -4.96 -5.47
CA GLY A 87 -15.18 -3.63 -5.03
C GLY A 87 -14.32 -3.68 -3.76
N GLY A 88 -14.13 -2.52 -3.13
CA GLY A 88 -13.42 -2.44 -1.85
C GLY A 88 -11.89 -2.35 -1.95
N ALA A 89 -11.29 -2.57 -3.12
CA ALA A 89 -9.86 -2.43 -3.35
C ALA A 89 -9.38 -1.00 -3.03
N PRO A 90 -8.29 -0.82 -2.25
CA PRO A 90 -7.79 0.50 -1.87
C PRO A 90 -7.04 1.14 -3.06
N LEU A 91 -7.73 2.01 -3.79
CA LEU A 91 -7.19 2.60 -5.01
C LEU A 91 -6.21 3.72 -4.69
N ARG A 92 -5.00 3.60 -5.23
CA ARG A 92 -3.92 4.57 -5.05
C ARG A 92 -4.13 5.88 -5.82
N CYS A 93 -4.79 5.82 -6.97
CA CYS A 93 -4.98 6.96 -7.87
C CYS A 93 -5.91 8.04 -7.29
N CYS A 94 -6.98 7.63 -6.61
CA CYS A 94 -7.98 8.53 -6.02
C CYS A 94 -8.16 8.39 -4.52
N LEU A 95 -7.44 7.45 -3.88
CA LEU A 95 -7.46 7.26 -2.43
C LEU A 95 -8.83 6.92 -1.85
N ARG A 96 -9.71 6.34 -2.68
CA ARG A 96 -10.96 5.73 -2.25
C ARG A 96 -10.91 4.22 -2.46
N ARG A 97 -11.91 3.54 -1.93
CA ARG A 97 -12.16 2.15 -2.33
C ARG A 97 -12.81 2.10 -3.70
N SER A 98 -12.49 1.06 -4.48
CA SER A 98 -13.22 0.74 -5.71
C SER A 98 -14.68 0.44 -5.41
N ARG A 99 -15.54 0.64 -6.42
CA ARG A 99 -16.93 0.18 -6.40
C ARG A 99 -17.04 -1.12 -7.21
N PRO A 100 -18.02 -1.98 -6.91
CA PRO A 100 -18.34 -3.15 -7.73
C PRO A 100 -18.42 -2.79 -9.23
N GLY A 101 -17.78 -3.60 -10.07
CA GLY A 101 -17.76 -3.47 -11.52
C GLY A 101 -16.78 -2.41 -12.07
N GLU A 102 -16.09 -1.65 -11.22
CA GLU A 102 -15.07 -0.71 -11.70
C GLU A 102 -13.90 -1.44 -12.35
N ARG A 103 -13.40 -0.91 -13.47
CA ARG A 103 -12.20 -1.47 -14.12
C ARG A 103 -10.95 -1.00 -13.38
N VAL A 104 -10.27 -1.93 -12.72
CA VAL A 104 -9.05 -1.69 -11.96
C VAL A 104 -7.87 -2.47 -12.54
N ALA A 105 -6.65 -2.07 -12.19
CA ALA A 105 -5.45 -2.83 -12.45
C ALA A 105 -4.61 -2.89 -11.16
N LEU A 106 -4.06 -4.07 -10.89
CA LEU A 106 -3.05 -4.27 -9.85
C LEU A 106 -1.67 -4.17 -10.50
N VAL A 107 -0.86 -3.23 -10.04
CA VAL A 107 0.45 -2.92 -10.64
C VAL A 107 1.54 -2.88 -9.57
N SER A 108 2.79 -3.07 -9.98
CA SER A 108 3.96 -2.93 -9.10
C SER A 108 4.35 -1.46 -8.96
N TYR A 109 4.54 -1.02 -7.73
CA TYR A 109 4.94 0.34 -7.41
C TYR A 109 6.08 0.36 -6.38
N ALA A 110 7.13 1.13 -6.68
CA ALA A 110 8.31 1.32 -5.84
C ALA A 110 8.37 2.77 -5.33
N PRO A 111 7.73 3.09 -4.18
CA PRO A 111 7.60 4.46 -3.70
C PRO A 111 8.96 5.16 -3.50
N LEU A 112 9.94 4.47 -2.90
CA LEU A 112 11.25 5.06 -2.64
C LEU A 112 12.10 5.20 -3.90
N ARG A 113 12.05 4.25 -4.85
CA ARG A 113 12.67 4.43 -6.17
C ARG A 113 12.18 5.69 -6.87
N ARG A 114 10.86 5.94 -6.83
CA ARG A 114 10.26 7.14 -7.44
C ARG A 114 10.49 8.41 -6.64
N TRP A 115 10.69 8.32 -5.32
CA TRP A 115 11.21 9.42 -4.52
C TRP A 115 12.64 9.77 -4.97
N ALA A 116 13.54 8.79 -4.96
CA ALA A 116 14.92 8.91 -5.39
C ALA A 116 15.06 9.53 -6.79
N ALA A 117 14.29 9.04 -7.77
CA ALA A 117 14.29 9.59 -9.12
C ALA A 117 13.90 11.09 -9.20
N ARG A 118 13.11 11.59 -8.25
CA ARG A 118 12.70 13.01 -8.19
C ARG A 118 13.64 13.88 -7.38
N THR A 119 14.33 13.32 -6.38
CA THR A 119 15.10 14.11 -5.40
C THR A 119 16.62 13.91 -5.50
N GLY A 120 17.08 12.93 -6.29
CA GLY A 120 18.48 12.54 -6.35
C GLY A 120 18.95 11.71 -5.16
N ALA A 121 18.04 11.27 -4.28
CA ALA A 121 18.37 10.36 -3.19
C ALA A 121 18.75 8.96 -3.70
N ASP A 122 19.50 8.20 -2.91
CA ASP A 122 19.71 6.77 -3.11
C ASP A 122 18.71 6.00 -2.22
N PRO A 123 17.78 5.21 -2.79
CA PRO A 123 16.79 4.48 -1.99
C PRO A 123 17.44 3.33 -1.19
N GLY A 124 18.65 2.90 -1.55
CA GLY A 124 19.43 1.87 -0.87
C GLY A 124 18.66 0.56 -0.65
N ALA A 125 18.96 -0.12 0.45
CA ALA A 125 18.33 -1.39 0.81
C ALA A 125 16.83 -1.28 1.17
N TYR A 126 16.29 -0.07 1.28
CA TYR A 126 14.88 0.17 1.56
C TYR A 126 14.04 0.37 0.29
N ASP A 127 14.62 0.13 -0.89
CA ASP A 127 13.91 0.17 -2.18
C ASP A 127 12.87 -0.96 -2.32
N GLU A 128 11.78 -0.82 -1.59
CA GLU A 128 10.66 -1.75 -1.58
C GLU A 128 9.79 -1.55 -2.82
N GLN A 129 9.39 -2.66 -3.44
CA GLN A 129 8.40 -2.72 -4.51
C GLN A 129 7.23 -3.58 -4.08
N GLY A 130 6.00 -3.09 -4.27
CA GLY A 130 4.80 -3.82 -3.86
C GLY A 130 3.58 -3.46 -4.71
N PRO A 131 2.48 -4.21 -4.55
CA PRO A 131 1.28 -4.02 -5.35
C PRO A 131 0.48 -2.78 -4.91
N VAL A 132 -0.08 -2.06 -5.89
CA VAL A 132 -1.08 -1.01 -5.70
C VAL A 132 -2.21 -1.13 -6.71
N PHE A 133 -3.44 -0.79 -6.31
CA PHE A 133 -4.59 -0.77 -7.21
C PHE A 133 -4.75 0.61 -7.86
N LEU A 134 -5.05 0.63 -9.16
CA LEU A 134 -5.34 1.84 -9.94
C LEU A 134 -6.61 1.64 -10.76
N HIS A 135 -7.37 2.70 -11.02
CA HIS A 135 -8.37 2.69 -12.10
C HIS A 135 -7.69 2.49 -13.44
N ALA A 136 -8.20 1.56 -14.26
CA ALA A 136 -7.71 1.33 -15.61
C ALA A 136 -8.17 2.41 -16.60
N GLY A 137 -9.30 3.07 -16.33
CA GLY A 137 -9.79 4.23 -17.07
C GLY A 137 -9.56 5.55 -16.34
N GLU A 138 -10.01 6.66 -16.93
CA GLU A 138 -9.89 8.01 -16.36
C GLU A 138 -10.24 8.06 -14.87
N CYS A 139 -9.47 8.87 -14.14
CA CYS A 139 -9.60 8.99 -12.71
C CYS A 139 -9.39 10.45 -12.33
N ALA A 140 -10.39 11.06 -11.69
CA ALA A 140 -10.34 12.46 -11.24
C ALA A 140 -9.32 12.71 -10.11
N GLY A 141 -8.69 11.65 -9.59
CA GLY A 141 -7.81 11.74 -8.43
C GLY A 141 -8.58 11.86 -7.12
N PRO A 142 -7.88 12.19 -6.02
CA PRO A 142 -8.49 12.38 -4.71
C PRO A 142 -9.42 13.59 -4.71
N GLN A 143 -10.59 13.43 -4.07
CA GLN A 143 -11.62 14.47 -3.99
C GLN A 143 -11.77 15.05 -2.58
N SER A 144 -11.13 14.44 -1.58
CA SER A 144 -11.11 14.91 -0.19
C SER A 144 -9.66 15.13 0.26
N THR A 145 -9.49 16.04 1.21
CA THR A 145 -8.25 16.28 1.96
C THR A 145 -8.14 15.40 3.20
N ASP A 146 -9.19 14.67 3.56
CA ASP A 146 -9.19 13.75 4.71
C ASP A 146 -8.18 12.62 4.53
N LEU A 147 -7.68 12.09 5.64
CA LEU A 147 -6.77 10.96 5.63
C LEU A 147 -7.49 9.70 5.11
N PRO A 148 -7.00 9.08 4.02
CA PRO A 148 -7.62 7.87 3.49
C PRO A 148 -7.41 6.64 4.38
N PHE A 149 -8.36 5.70 4.30
CA PHE A 149 -8.24 4.33 4.82
C PHE A 149 -7.92 4.21 6.33
N THR A 150 -8.38 5.17 7.13
CA THR A 150 -8.18 5.25 8.59
C THR A 150 -9.02 4.26 9.40
N ASN A 151 -9.98 3.60 8.76
CA ASN A 151 -10.92 2.66 9.40
C ASN A 151 -10.35 1.26 9.70
N ALA A 152 -9.03 1.10 9.77
CA ALA A 152 -8.35 -0.13 10.19
C ALA A 152 -6.88 0.15 10.54
N HIS A 153 -6.20 -0.84 11.14
CA HIS A 153 -4.80 -0.73 11.54
C HIS A 153 -3.88 -0.36 10.38
N ARG A 154 -3.03 0.65 10.59
CA ARG A 154 -2.00 1.07 9.61
C ARG A 154 -0.64 1.20 10.27
N ALA A 155 0.38 0.82 9.52
CA ALA A 155 1.75 1.17 9.85
C ALA A 155 2.09 2.52 9.21
N LEU A 156 2.40 3.51 10.04
CA LEU A 156 2.99 4.78 9.63
C LEU A 156 4.50 4.64 9.72
N ARG A 157 5.20 4.62 8.57
CA ARG A 157 6.65 4.49 8.52
C ARG A 157 7.30 5.80 8.08
N ARG A 158 8.23 6.30 8.88
CA ARG A 158 8.87 7.61 8.74
C ARG A 158 10.15 7.47 7.92
N TYR A 159 10.35 8.34 6.94
CA TYR A 159 11.51 8.34 6.08
C TYR A 159 12.21 9.69 6.05
N SER A 160 13.54 9.66 6.02
CA SER A 160 14.36 10.83 5.76
C SER A 160 14.31 11.26 4.30
N ALA A 161 14.82 12.46 3.99
CA ALA A 161 14.96 12.92 2.61
C ALA A 161 15.85 11.99 1.75
N GLY A 162 16.78 11.27 2.38
CA GLY A 162 17.62 10.25 1.74
C GLY A 162 16.94 8.88 1.62
N GLY A 163 15.64 8.74 1.90
CA GLY A 163 14.93 7.45 1.79
C GLY A 163 15.26 6.44 2.90
N ARG A 164 15.87 6.87 4.01
CA ARG A 164 16.19 6.00 5.15
C ARG A 164 15.03 5.95 6.13
N ILE A 165 14.76 4.77 6.71
CA ILE A 165 13.74 4.64 7.76
C ILE A 165 14.25 5.30 9.04
N LEU A 166 13.47 6.25 9.58
CA LEU A 166 13.74 6.93 10.85
C LEU A 166 12.89 6.36 12.00
N GLY A 167 11.85 5.60 11.69
CA GLY A 167 11.00 4.96 12.69
C GLY A 167 9.65 4.56 12.12
N GLY A 168 8.77 4.06 13.00
CA GLY A 168 7.40 3.75 12.63
C GLY A 168 6.45 3.72 13.82
N ARG A 169 5.16 3.82 13.54
CA ARG A 169 4.07 3.76 14.53
C ARG A 169 2.91 2.94 13.98
N LEU A 170 2.39 2.00 14.77
CA LEU A 170 1.13 1.33 14.50
C LEU A 170 -0.01 2.23 15.00
N VAL A 171 -1.01 2.44 14.15
CA VAL A 171 -2.19 3.27 14.44
C VAL A 171 -3.43 2.44 14.18
N GLY A 172 -4.40 2.45 15.10
CA GLY A 172 -5.60 1.60 15.03
C GLY A 172 -6.90 2.37 14.88
N ALA A 173 -7.09 3.43 15.65
CA ALA A 173 -8.30 4.23 15.62
C ALA A 173 -8.14 5.45 14.68
N PRO A 174 -9.20 5.88 13.96
CA PRO A 174 -9.14 7.03 13.06
C PRO A 174 -8.60 8.32 13.72
N GLU A 175 -8.97 8.58 14.96
CA GLU A 175 -8.57 9.73 15.77
C GLU A 175 -7.08 9.76 16.11
N ASP A 176 -6.39 8.61 16.06
CA ASP A 176 -4.97 8.50 16.36
C ASP A 176 -4.08 8.89 15.19
N PHE A 177 -4.61 8.95 13.96
CA PHE A 177 -3.80 9.21 12.76
C PHE A 177 -3.22 10.62 12.74
N ALA A 178 -4.03 11.64 13.01
CA ALA A 178 -3.57 13.02 12.99
C ALA A 178 -2.49 13.27 14.08
N PRO A 179 -2.68 12.88 15.36
CA PRO A 179 -1.64 12.95 16.38
C PRO A 179 -0.37 12.16 16.02
N ALA A 180 -0.52 10.96 15.45
CA ALA A 180 0.63 10.12 15.07
C ALA A 180 1.45 10.72 13.92
N LEU A 181 0.78 11.32 12.95
CA LEU A 181 1.46 12.10 11.93
C LEU A 181 2.10 13.33 12.59
N THR A 182 1.41 14.05 13.49
CA THR A 182 1.97 15.23 14.16
C THR A 182 3.27 14.93 14.88
N GLU A 183 3.29 13.86 15.66
CA GLU A 183 4.50 13.34 16.30
C GLU A 183 5.58 12.98 15.28
N ALA A 184 5.24 12.26 14.20
CA ALA A 184 6.21 11.86 13.18
C ALA A 184 6.91 13.08 12.55
N PHE A 185 6.15 14.14 12.27
CA PHE A 185 6.69 15.36 11.68
C PHE A 185 7.13 16.40 12.72
N ALA A 186 7.21 16.07 14.01
CA ALA A 186 7.93 16.89 14.99
C ALA A 186 9.45 16.75 14.84
N ASP A 187 9.92 15.63 14.29
CA ASP A 187 11.32 15.41 13.93
C ASP A 187 11.64 16.03 12.56
N PRO A 188 12.47 17.09 12.46
CA PRO A 188 12.75 17.76 11.20
C PRO A 188 13.39 16.85 10.14
N GLU A 189 14.06 15.74 10.52
CA GLU A 189 14.66 14.81 9.58
C GLU A 189 13.62 13.99 8.79
N VAL A 190 12.39 13.87 9.29
CA VAL A 190 11.30 13.16 8.61
C VAL A 190 10.78 13.98 7.44
N ALA A 191 11.08 13.53 6.22
CA ALA A 191 10.66 14.16 4.97
C ALA A 191 9.30 13.63 4.47
N LEU A 192 9.00 12.34 4.72
CA LEU A 192 7.73 11.73 4.34
C LEU A 192 7.36 10.58 5.28
N VAL A 193 6.06 10.30 5.36
CA VAL A 193 5.52 9.15 6.08
C VAL A 193 4.75 8.27 5.10
N HIS A 194 5.13 7.01 4.98
CA HIS A 194 4.34 6.02 4.24
C HIS A 194 3.25 5.46 5.14
N VAL A 195 2.03 5.42 4.62
CA VAL A 195 0.91 4.69 5.22
C VAL A 195 0.81 3.34 4.54
N ARG A 196 0.92 2.27 5.33
CA ARG A 196 0.91 0.89 4.84
C ARG A 196 -0.20 0.07 5.50
N ALA A 197 -0.77 -0.85 4.73
CA ALA A 197 -1.63 -1.91 5.26
C ALA A 197 -0.78 -2.84 6.14
N VAL A 198 -1.30 -3.24 7.30
CA VAL A 198 -0.55 -4.08 8.25
C VAL A 198 -0.54 -5.53 7.77
N GLU A 199 -1.66 -6.00 7.26
CA GLU A 199 -1.90 -7.40 6.90
C GLU A 199 -0.98 -7.89 5.78
N TYR A 200 -0.59 -7.00 4.87
CA TYR A 200 0.17 -7.36 3.67
C TYR A 200 1.43 -6.50 3.47
N GLY A 201 1.64 -5.46 4.29
CA GLY A 201 2.72 -4.50 4.12
C GLY A 201 2.59 -3.56 2.91
N CYS A 202 1.49 -3.67 2.14
CA CYS A 202 1.29 -2.90 0.92
C CYS A 202 1.30 -1.39 1.16
N PHE A 203 1.92 -0.66 0.24
CA PHE A 203 1.92 0.81 0.24
C PHE A 203 0.53 1.33 -0.14
N LEU A 204 -0.04 2.22 0.67
CA LEU A 204 -1.34 2.85 0.36
C LEU A 204 -1.14 4.26 -0.17
N TYR A 205 -0.42 5.09 0.57
CA TYR A 205 -0.10 6.47 0.19
C TYR A 205 1.05 7.00 1.05
N GLU A 206 1.52 8.18 0.69
CA GLU A 206 2.51 8.93 1.47
C GLU A 206 1.91 10.28 1.88
N VAL A 207 2.30 10.73 3.07
CA VAL A 207 2.04 12.06 3.59
C VAL A 207 3.36 12.82 3.60
N ARG A 208 3.33 14.12 3.29
CA ARG A 208 4.49 15.01 3.32
C ARG A 208 4.16 16.28 4.10
N ARG A 209 5.20 17.01 4.52
CA ARG A 209 5.06 18.45 4.82
C ARG A 209 4.94 19.20 3.48
N ASP A 210 4.17 20.27 3.49
CA ASP A 210 4.14 21.22 2.36
C ASP A 210 5.48 21.92 2.12
#